data_AF-A0A5Q4EMN4-F1
#
_entry.id   AF-A0A5Q4EMN4-F1
#
_cell.length_a   1.000
_cell.length_b   1.000
_cell.length_c   1.000
_cell.angle_alpha   90.00
_cell.angle_beta   90.00
_cell.angle_gamma   90.00
#
_symmetry.space_group_name_H-M   'P 1'
#
loop_
_entity.id
_entity.type
_entity.pdbx_description
1 polymer ?
#
loop_
_entity_poly.entity_id
_entity_poly.type
_entity_poly.pdbx_seq_one_letter_code
_entity_poly.pdbx_strand_id
1 'polypeptide(L)'
;MSGSTNTHRFPLLQVLSSRVLPQLFTVGIFLVLGVAGVSKLIHPEPAVRFLSVQAHLTSRGWVYAVAAFEITLALWLLSGVKRSQAALFTVGLFTIFLVIHAMTLSVEGDSVTGCGCFGAVGAEAPAALWLALAVVGLIGASTIALCSGSGSRPVEVEQIEGEDS
;
A
#
# COMPACT_ATOMS: atom_id res chain seq x y z
N MET A 1 42.14 26.73 -13.29
CA MET A 1 40.80 27.37 -13.16
C MET A 1 39.81 26.27 -12.85
N SER A 2 39.54 26.03 -11.56
CA SER A 2 38.63 24.98 -11.09
C SER A 2 37.35 25.66 -10.61
N GLY A 3 36.29 25.55 -11.40
CA GLY A 3 34.99 26.14 -11.10
C GLY A 3 34.21 25.23 -10.15
N SER A 4 34.20 25.59 -8.86
CA SER A 4 33.32 24.99 -7.86
C SER A 4 31.89 25.46 -8.12
N THR A 5 31.10 24.64 -8.81
CA THR A 5 29.67 24.87 -9.02
C THR A 5 28.92 24.49 -7.75
N ASN A 6 28.63 25.53 -6.97
CA ASN A 6 27.93 25.51 -5.71
C ASN A 6 26.51 24.96 -5.89
N THR A 7 26.33 23.66 -5.66
CA THR A 7 25.03 22.98 -5.67
C THR A 7 24.33 23.19 -4.33
N HIS A 8 23.87 24.41 -4.07
CA HIS A 8 22.89 24.69 -3.02
C HIS A 8 21.54 24.08 -3.43
N ARG A 9 21.43 22.75 -3.32
CA ARG A 9 20.18 22.01 -3.52
C ARG A 9 19.21 22.38 -2.39
N PHE A 10 18.04 22.85 -2.78
CA PHE A 10 16.93 23.30 -1.96
C PHE A 10 16.55 22.32 -0.83
N PRO A 11 16.96 22.55 0.43
CA PRO A 11 16.65 21.64 1.54
C PRO A 11 15.14 21.61 1.87
N LEU A 12 14.41 22.69 1.55
CA LEU A 12 12.97 22.79 1.80
C LEU A 12 12.14 21.79 0.99
N LEU A 13 12.50 21.54 -0.28
CA LEU A 13 11.78 20.58 -1.11
C LEU A 13 11.99 19.14 -0.62
N GLN A 14 13.18 18.84 -0.09
CA GLN A 14 13.51 17.52 0.44
C GLN A 14 12.77 17.23 1.75
N VAL A 15 12.67 18.23 2.64
CA VAL A 15 11.93 18.11 3.91
C VAL A 15 10.42 18.00 3.68
N LEU A 16 9.84 18.83 2.80
CA LEU A 16 8.42 18.76 2.46
C LEU A 16 8.04 17.41 1.84
N SER A 17 8.86 16.90 0.92
CA SER A 17 8.67 15.59 0.29
C SER A 17 8.64 14.45 1.32
N SER A 18 9.58 14.45 2.28
CA SER A 18 9.71 13.36 3.26
C SER A 18 8.52 13.22 4.23
N ARG A 19 7.75 14.28 4.49
CA ARG A 19 6.63 14.25 5.44
C ARG A 19 5.26 14.17 4.77
N VAL A 20 5.07 14.88 3.64
CA VAL A 20 3.76 14.96 2.99
C VAL A 20 3.44 13.68 2.22
N LEU A 21 4.44 13.09 1.56
CA LEU A 21 4.26 11.89 0.74
C LEU A 21 3.73 10.68 1.54
N PRO A 22 4.32 10.28 2.70
CA PRO A 22 3.80 9.15 3.47
C PRO A 22 2.40 9.41 4.06
N GLN A 23 2.06 10.68 4.30
CA GLN A 23 0.74 11.06 4.82
C GLN A 23 -0.34 10.94 3.75
N LEU A 24 -0.12 11.51 2.57
CA LEU A 24 -1.02 11.35 1.41
C LEU A 24 -1.19 9.88 1.03
N PHE A 25 -0.11 9.12 1.12
CA PHE A 25 -0.10 7.69 0.88
C PHE A 25 -0.99 6.92 1.87
N THR A 26 -0.84 7.17 3.17
CA THR A 26 -1.66 6.51 4.21
C THR A 26 -3.15 6.83 4.00
N VAL A 27 -3.47 8.10 3.67
CA VAL A 27 -4.84 8.53 3.35
C VAL A 27 -5.36 7.82 2.10
N GLY A 28 -4.54 7.67 1.06
CA GLY A 28 -4.91 6.94 -0.16
C GLY A 28 -5.27 5.48 0.11
N ILE A 29 -4.43 4.76 0.86
CA ILE A 29 -4.73 3.36 1.23
C ILE A 29 -5.98 3.28 2.09
N PHE A 30 -6.12 4.18 3.08
CA PHE A 30 -7.31 4.25 3.91
C PHE A 30 -8.58 4.38 3.07
N LEU A 31 -8.58 5.29 2.09
CA LEU A 31 -9.72 5.49 1.20
C LEU A 31 -9.99 4.24 0.35
N VAL A 32 -8.96 3.62 -0.22
CA VAL A 32 -9.11 2.40 -1.03
C VAL A 32 -9.72 1.26 -0.21
N LEU A 33 -9.14 0.95 0.96
CA LEU A 33 -9.63 -0.14 1.83
C LEU A 33 -11.01 0.17 2.40
N GLY A 34 -11.24 1.42 2.83
CA GLY A 34 -12.51 1.86 3.38
C GLY A 34 -13.63 1.77 2.36
N VAL A 35 -13.42 2.30 1.15
CA VAL A 35 -14.40 2.22 0.06
C VAL A 35 -14.60 0.77 -0.37
N ALA A 36 -13.54 -0.04 -0.47
CA ALA A 36 -13.66 -1.45 -0.81
C ALA A 36 -14.49 -2.23 0.22
N GLY A 37 -14.23 -2.02 1.52
CA GLY A 37 -14.96 -2.66 2.60
C GLY A 37 -16.44 -2.23 2.63
N VAL A 38 -16.71 -0.92 2.56
CA VAL A 38 -18.09 -0.40 2.51
C VAL A 38 -18.82 -0.92 1.27
N SER A 39 -18.16 -0.96 0.11
CA SER A 39 -18.76 -1.50 -1.11
C SER A 39 -19.15 -2.97 -0.95
N LYS A 40 -18.34 -3.80 -0.27
CA LYS A 40 -18.68 -5.20 0.01
C LYS A 40 -19.83 -5.36 1.00
N LEU A 41 -20.04 -4.38 1.90
CA LEU A 41 -21.19 -4.36 2.80
C LEU A 41 -22.49 -4.02 2.04
N ILE A 42 -22.45 -3.06 1.11
CA ILE A 42 -23.62 -2.61 0.35
C ILE A 42 -23.99 -3.62 -0.75
N HIS A 43 -22.99 -4.12 -1.49
CA HIS A 43 -23.16 -5.04 -2.61
C HIS A 43 -22.24 -6.26 -2.43
N PRO A 44 -22.64 -7.25 -1.62
CA PRO A 44 -21.83 -8.44 -1.38
C PRO A 44 -21.82 -9.43 -2.56
N GLU A 45 -22.81 -9.39 -3.45
CA GLU A 45 -23.00 -10.38 -4.53
C GLU A 45 -21.76 -10.57 -5.43
N PRO A 46 -21.05 -9.52 -5.89
CA PRO A 46 -19.82 -9.67 -6.66
C PRO A 46 -18.74 -10.43 -5.90
N ALA A 47 -18.55 -10.10 -4.62
CA ALA A 47 -17.55 -10.74 -3.78
C ALA A 47 -17.91 -12.19 -3.46
N VAL A 48 -19.21 -12.50 -3.26
CA VAL A 48 -19.68 -13.90 -3.11
C VAL A 48 -19.40 -14.71 -4.36
N ARG A 49 -19.67 -14.16 -5.55
CA ARG A 49 -19.37 -14.86 -6.82
C ARG A 49 -17.88 -15.14 -6.94
N PHE A 50 -17.04 -14.15 -6.67
CA PHE A 50 -15.59 -14.33 -6.66
C PHE A 50 -15.16 -15.42 -5.67
N LEU A 51 -15.60 -15.36 -4.41
CA LEU A 51 -15.28 -16.38 -3.39
C LEU A 51 -15.81 -17.78 -3.73
N SER A 52 -16.96 -17.87 -4.39
CA SER A 52 -17.53 -19.15 -4.81
C SER A 52 -16.69 -19.84 -5.88
N VAL A 53 -16.08 -19.06 -6.77
CA VAL A 53 -15.17 -19.55 -7.82
C VAL A 53 -13.83 -19.95 -7.22
N GLN A 54 -13.28 -19.13 -6.31
CA GLN A 54 -11.92 -19.32 -5.80
C GLN A 54 -11.80 -20.34 -4.67
N ALA A 55 -12.72 -20.29 -3.73
CA ALA A 55 -12.60 -20.99 -2.45
C ALA A 55 -13.77 -21.95 -2.21
N HIS A 56 -14.68 -22.08 -3.17
CA HIS A 56 -15.96 -22.78 -3.01
C HIS A 56 -16.77 -22.29 -1.80
N LEU A 57 -16.52 -21.05 -1.37
CA LEU A 57 -17.20 -20.40 -0.26
C LEU A 57 -18.36 -19.57 -0.80
N THR A 58 -19.58 -20.05 -0.62
CA THR A 58 -20.81 -19.36 -1.06
C THR A 58 -21.46 -18.52 0.04
N SER A 59 -20.87 -18.47 1.24
CA SER A 59 -21.45 -17.77 2.37
C SER A 59 -21.18 -16.27 2.33
N ARG A 60 -22.26 -15.47 2.37
CA ARG A 60 -22.21 -14.02 2.61
C ARG A 60 -21.47 -13.65 3.89
N GLY A 61 -21.46 -14.54 4.89
CA GLY A 61 -20.75 -14.32 6.16
C GLY A 61 -19.26 -14.09 5.97
N TRP A 62 -18.62 -14.80 5.04
CA TRP A 62 -17.21 -14.59 4.71
C TRP A 62 -16.94 -13.24 4.06
N VAL A 63 -17.84 -12.81 3.16
CA VAL A 63 -17.74 -11.47 2.55
C VAL A 63 -17.84 -10.38 3.60
N TYR A 64 -18.79 -10.49 4.54
CA TYR A 64 -18.92 -9.52 5.63
C TYR A 64 -17.73 -9.55 6.59
N ALA A 65 -17.15 -10.72 6.87
CA ALA A 65 -15.94 -10.84 7.67
C ALA A 65 -14.75 -10.14 6.99
N VAL A 66 -14.57 -10.34 5.68
CA VAL A 66 -13.52 -9.67 4.89
C VAL A 66 -13.78 -8.15 4.85
N ALA A 67 -15.02 -7.71 4.64
CA ALA A 67 -15.36 -6.29 4.64
C ALA A 67 -15.08 -5.62 5.99
N ALA A 68 -15.46 -6.27 7.11
CA ALA A 68 -15.16 -5.80 8.46
C ALA A 68 -13.65 -5.74 8.70
N PHE A 69 -12.91 -6.72 8.18
CA PHE A 69 -11.46 -6.75 8.24
C PHE A 69 -10.82 -5.58 7.49
N GLU A 70 -11.23 -5.31 6.25
CA GLU A 70 -10.75 -4.18 5.44
C GLU A 70 -11.00 -2.83 6.12
N ILE A 71 -12.20 -2.63 6.68
CA ILE A 71 -12.55 -1.42 7.42
C ILE A 71 -11.70 -1.28 8.68
N THR A 72 -11.50 -2.37 9.43
CA THR A 72 -10.67 -2.37 10.64
C THR A 72 -9.21 -2.01 10.30
N LEU A 73 -8.68 -2.55 9.20
CA LEU A 73 -7.33 -2.26 8.73
C LEU A 73 -7.19 -0.79 8.28
N ALA A 74 -8.20 -0.26 7.59
CA ALA A 74 -8.26 1.14 7.21
C ALA A 74 -8.22 2.05 8.46
N LEU A 75 -9.08 1.77 9.46
CA LEU A 75 -9.09 2.52 10.72
C LEU A 75 -7.77 2.40 11.47
N TRP A 76 -7.13 1.22 11.44
CA TRP A 76 -5.81 1.03 12.07
C TRP A 76 -4.74 1.90 11.39
N LEU A 77 -4.69 1.96 10.06
CA LEU A 77 -3.80 2.85 9.32
C LEU A 77 -4.06 4.33 9.65
N LEU A 78 -5.33 4.72 9.75
CA LEU A 78 -5.73 6.10 10.07
C LEU A 78 -5.36 6.50 11.51
N SER A 79 -5.49 5.58 12.47
CA SER A 79 -5.18 5.82 13.89
C SER A 79 -3.74 6.26 14.14
N GLY A 80 -2.82 5.88 13.25
CA GLY A 80 -1.38 6.14 13.39
C GLY A 80 -0.66 5.25 14.41
N VAL A 81 -1.36 4.32 15.06
CA VAL A 81 -0.75 3.38 16.01
C VAL A 81 0.02 2.31 15.24
N LYS A 82 1.35 2.23 15.43
CA LYS A 82 2.22 1.24 14.78
C LYS A 82 2.05 1.18 13.25
N ARG A 83 2.06 2.36 12.59
CA ARG A 83 1.85 2.50 11.13
C ARG A 83 2.69 1.53 10.28
N SER A 84 3.94 1.28 10.65
CA SER A 84 4.81 0.35 9.91
C SER A 84 4.27 -1.07 9.88
N GLN A 85 3.73 -1.56 11.00
CA GLN A 85 3.15 -2.90 11.09
C GLN A 85 1.84 -2.99 10.30
N ALA A 86 0.95 -1.99 10.45
CA ALA A 86 -0.29 -1.92 9.69
C ALA A 86 -0.05 -1.86 8.18
N ALA A 87 0.95 -1.08 7.74
CA ALA A 87 1.33 -0.98 6.34
C ALA A 87 1.91 -2.30 5.81
N LEU A 88 2.84 -2.93 6.52
CA LEU A 88 3.39 -4.24 6.15
C LEU A 88 2.29 -5.30 6.04
N PHE A 89 1.37 -5.32 6.99
CA PHE A 89 0.25 -6.25 6.99
C PHE A 89 -0.68 -6.03 5.80
N THR A 90 -0.99 -4.77 5.51
CA THR A 90 -1.80 -4.38 4.34
C THR A 90 -1.14 -4.80 3.03
N VAL A 91 0.14 -4.50 2.87
CA VAL A 91 0.91 -4.86 1.67
C VAL A 91 0.95 -6.39 1.53
N GLY A 92 1.24 -7.12 2.60
CA GLY A 92 1.27 -8.59 2.57
C GLY A 92 -0.07 -9.19 2.13
N LEU A 93 -1.18 -8.74 2.71
CA LEU A 93 -2.51 -9.20 2.29
C LEU A 93 -2.82 -8.83 0.84
N PHE A 94 -2.50 -7.60 0.44
CA PHE A 94 -2.74 -7.15 -0.93
C PHE A 94 -1.92 -7.95 -1.94
N THR A 95 -0.66 -8.27 -1.62
CA THR A 95 0.18 -9.14 -2.43
C THR A 95 -0.40 -10.54 -2.54
N ILE A 96 -0.85 -11.14 -1.44
CA ILE A 96 -1.52 -12.46 -1.46
C ILE A 96 -2.76 -12.41 -2.37
N PHE A 97 -3.59 -11.38 -2.22
CA PHE A 97 -4.77 -11.17 -3.06
C PHE A 97 -4.41 -11.05 -4.54
N LEU A 98 -3.40 -10.25 -4.89
CA LEU A 98 -2.93 -10.09 -6.27
C LEU A 98 -2.41 -11.40 -6.85
N VAL A 99 -1.64 -12.17 -6.08
CA VAL A 99 -1.11 -13.47 -6.52
C VAL A 99 -2.24 -14.44 -6.81
N ILE A 100 -3.21 -14.57 -5.90
CA ILE A 100 -4.39 -15.42 -6.11
C ILE A 100 -5.14 -14.96 -7.36
N HIS A 101 -5.43 -13.66 -7.47
CA HIS A 101 -6.18 -13.11 -8.60
C HIS A 101 -5.46 -13.33 -9.94
N ALA A 102 -4.13 -13.13 -9.99
CA ALA A 102 -3.31 -13.35 -11.17
C ALA A 102 -3.28 -14.84 -11.57
N MET A 103 -3.20 -15.75 -10.60
CA MET A 103 -3.29 -17.19 -10.85
C MET A 103 -4.65 -17.55 -11.46
N THR A 104 -5.75 -17.00 -10.94
CA THR A 104 -7.09 -17.27 -11.48
C THR A 104 -7.26 -16.74 -12.90
N LEU A 105 -6.81 -15.50 -13.17
CA LEU A 105 -6.86 -14.93 -14.53
C LEU A 105 -6.09 -15.81 -15.53
N SER A 106 -5.03 -16.47 -15.10
CA SER A 106 -4.25 -17.38 -15.94
C SER A 106 -4.96 -18.71 -16.25
N VAL A 107 -5.93 -19.11 -15.43
CA VAL A 107 -6.65 -20.40 -15.56
C VAL A 107 -8.00 -20.22 -16.26
N GLU A 108 -8.75 -19.16 -15.93
CA GLU A 108 -10.13 -18.96 -16.40
C GLU A 108 -10.25 -18.03 -17.62
N GLY A 109 -9.13 -17.43 -18.03
CA GLY A 109 -9.07 -16.45 -19.13
C GLY A 109 -9.88 -15.18 -18.84
N ASP A 110 -10.05 -14.34 -19.86
CA ASP A 110 -10.73 -13.02 -19.77
C ASP A 110 -12.23 -13.09 -19.37
N SER A 111 -12.77 -14.28 -19.11
CA SER A 111 -14.18 -14.48 -18.78
C SER A 111 -14.55 -14.08 -17.34
N VAL A 112 -13.57 -13.94 -16.44
CA VAL A 112 -13.76 -13.52 -15.04
C VAL A 112 -13.12 -12.16 -14.78
N THR A 113 -13.76 -11.09 -15.29
CA THR A 113 -13.22 -9.72 -15.28
C THR A 113 -13.54 -8.90 -14.01
N GLY A 114 -14.07 -9.50 -12.95
CA GLY A 114 -14.47 -8.75 -11.74
C GLY A 114 -14.00 -9.40 -10.44
N CYS A 115 -13.04 -8.79 -9.75
CA CYS A 115 -12.61 -9.19 -8.40
C CYS A 115 -13.54 -8.67 -7.28
N GLY A 116 -14.56 -7.86 -7.61
CA GLY A 116 -15.56 -7.36 -6.66
C GLY A 116 -15.03 -6.33 -5.65
N CYS A 117 -13.78 -5.87 -5.76
CA CYS A 117 -13.16 -4.96 -4.79
C CYS A 117 -13.87 -3.60 -4.64
N PHE A 118 -14.61 -3.14 -5.65
CA PHE A 118 -15.35 -1.87 -5.64
C PHE A 118 -16.80 -2.02 -6.10
N GLY A 119 -17.38 -3.21 -5.90
CA GLY A 119 -18.75 -3.50 -6.35
C GLY A 119 -18.92 -3.61 -7.86
N ALA A 120 -17.88 -3.31 -8.66
CA ALA A 120 -17.86 -3.51 -10.10
C ALA A 120 -17.61 -4.97 -10.47
N VAL A 121 -18.40 -5.48 -11.41
CA VAL A 121 -18.24 -6.78 -12.07
C VAL A 121 -18.19 -6.53 -13.57
N GLY A 122 -17.09 -6.86 -14.25
CA GLY A 122 -16.97 -6.77 -15.72
C GLY A 122 -15.79 -5.92 -16.23
N ALA A 123 -15.67 -5.85 -17.56
CA ALA A 123 -14.55 -5.27 -18.34
C ALA A 123 -14.24 -3.77 -18.12
N GLU A 124 -14.96 -3.09 -17.22
CA GLU A 124 -14.69 -1.72 -16.75
C GLU A 124 -13.57 -1.67 -15.67
N ALA A 125 -12.94 -2.82 -15.37
CA ALA A 125 -11.88 -2.98 -14.39
C ALA A 125 -10.47 -2.39 -14.70
N PRO A 126 -10.08 -1.94 -15.93
CA PRO A 126 -8.70 -1.52 -16.15
C PRO A 126 -8.33 -0.30 -15.30
N ALA A 127 -9.26 0.63 -15.07
CA ALA A 127 -8.99 1.82 -14.26
C ALA A 127 -8.65 1.48 -12.80
N ALA A 128 -9.34 0.50 -12.21
CA ALA A 128 -9.09 0.06 -10.83
C ALA A 128 -7.76 -0.70 -10.70
N LEU A 129 -7.41 -1.51 -11.71
CA LEU A 129 -6.12 -2.20 -11.78
C LEU A 129 -4.96 -1.21 -11.96
N TRP A 130 -5.11 -0.22 -12.85
CA TRP A 130 -4.11 0.84 -13.03
C TRP A 130 -3.94 1.68 -11.77
N LEU A 131 -5.03 2.00 -11.07
CA LEU A 131 -4.97 2.69 -9.79
C LEU A 131 -4.25 1.84 -8.73
N ALA A 132 -4.57 0.54 -8.64
CA ALA A 132 -3.91 -0.38 -7.73
C ALA A 132 -2.42 -0.54 -8.03
N LEU A 133 -2.04 -0.71 -9.31
CA LEU A 133 -0.65 -0.80 -9.75
C LEU A 133 0.10 0.52 -9.54
N ALA A 134 -0.54 1.66 -9.78
CA ALA A 134 0.04 2.97 -9.49
C ALA A 134 0.30 3.13 -7.98
N VAL A 135 -0.64 2.70 -7.14
CA VAL A 135 -0.49 2.70 -5.68
C VAL A 135 0.66 1.77 -5.27
N VAL A 136 0.73 0.54 -5.78
CA VAL A 136 1.83 -0.42 -5.49
C VAL A 136 3.18 0.08 -6.00
N GLY A 137 3.24 0.68 -7.19
CA GLY A 137 4.45 1.29 -7.71
C GLY A 137 4.94 2.43 -6.82
N LEU A 138 4.00 3.27 -6.33
CA LEU A 138 4.31 4.29 -5.34
C LEU A 138 4.81 3.67 -4.02
N ILE A 139 4.23 2.55 -3.57
CA ILE A 139 4.66 1.80 -2.37
C ILE A 139 6.11 1.36 -2.49
N GLY A 140 6.45 0.70 -3.61
CA GLY A 140 7.81 0.23 -3.86
C GLY A 140 8.81 1.37 -3.87
N ALA A 141 8.52 2.44 -4.60
CA ALA A 141 9.41 3.61 -4.69
C ALA A 141 9.62 4.31 -3.33
N SER A 142 8.55 4.45 -2.54
CA SER A 142 8.59 5.08 -1.22
C SER A 142 9.39 4.26 -0.20
N THR A 143 9.23 2.94 -0.25
CA THR A 143 9.93 2.02 0.67
C THR A 143 11.43 1.97 0.36
N ILE A 144 11.80 1.93 -0.93
CA ILE A 144 13.20 1.99 -1.36
C ILE A 144 13.83 3.33 -0.93
N ALA A 145 13.13 4.45 -1.13
CA ALA A 145 13.62 5.76 -0.71
C ALA A 145 13.84 5.86 0.82
N LEU A 146 12.95 5.28 1.61
CA LEU A 146 13.08 5.23 3.07
C LEU A 146 14.24 4.33 3.54
N CYS A 147 14.47 3.20 2.86
CA CYS A 147 15.60 2.32 3.17
C CYS A 147 16.95 2.89 2.73
N SER A 148 17.00 3.65 1.62
CA SER A 148 18.23 4.26 1.11
C SER A 148 18.69 5.51 1.89
N GLY A 149 17.79 6.16 2.64
CA GLY A 149 18.10 7.40 3.38
C GLY A 149 18.74 7.22 4.76
N SER A 150 18.87 5.99 5.27
CA SER A 150 19.40 5.71 6.62
C SER A 150 20.87 5.26 6.62
N GLY A 151 21.62 5.54 5.55
CA GLY A 151 23.06 5.32 5.49
C GLY A 151 23.80 6.65 5.68
N SER A 152 24.74 6.70 6.62
CA SER A 152 25.68 7.80 6.91
C SER A 152 25.17 9.01 7.70
N ARG A 153 24.87 8.81 8.99
CA ARG A 153 25.40 9.78 9.95
C ARG A 153 26.87 9.40 10.16
N PRO A 154 27.84 10.28 9.80
CA PRO A 154 29.21 10.06 10.25
C PRO A 154 29.16 9.99 11.77
N VAL A 155 29.64 8.88 12.34
CA VAL A 155 29.95 8.82 13.76
C VAL A 155 31.04 9.85 13.95
N GLU A 156 30.68 11.01 14.49
CA GLU A 156 31.65 11.95 15.02
C GLU A 156 32.35 11.21 16.16
N VAL A 157 33.54 10.67 15.85
CA VAL A 157 34.44 10.13 16.85
C VAL A 157 34.93 11.35 17.59
N GLU A 158 34.28 11.67 18.70
CA GLU A 158 34.75 12.64 19.68
C GLU A 158 36.12 12.15 20.14
N GLN A 159 37.18 12.72 19.55
CA GLN A 159 38.55 12.50 20.00
C GLN A 159 38.64 13.10 21.40
N ILE A 160 38.56 12.24 22.40
CA ILE A 160 38.96 12.57 23.77
C ILE A 160 40.47 12.82 23.70
N GLU A 161 40.85 14.09 23.58
CA GLU A 161 42.24 14.51 23.78
C GLU A 161 42.65 14.08 25.19
N GLY A 162 43.60 13.16 25.24
CA GLY A 162 44.23 12.70 26.47
C GLY A 162 45.00 13.85 27.09
N GLU A 163 44.68 14.12 28.34
CA GLU A 163 45.34 15.07 29.22
C GLU A 163 46.72 14.50 29.59
N ASP A 164 47.78 15.13 29.08
CA ASP A 164 49.18 14.79 29.36
C ASP A 164 49.48 14.92 30.87
N SER A 165 50.20 13.93 31.42
CA SER A 165 50.83 13.94 32.75
C SER A 165 52.33 13.68 32.64
#